data_AF-A0A9D1XZ80-F1
#
_entry.id   AF-A0A9D1XZ80-F1
#
_cell.length_a   1.000
_cell.length_b   1.000
_cell.length_c   1.000
_cell.angle_alpha   90.00
_cell.angle_beta   90.00
_cell.angle_gamma   90.00
#
_symmetry.space_group_name_H-M   'P 1'
#
loop_
_entity.id
_entity.type
_entity.pdbx_description
1 polymer ?
#
loop_
_entity_poly.entity_id
_entity_poly.type
_entity_poly.pdbx_seq_one_letter_code
_entity_poly.pdbx_strand_id
1 'polypeptide(L)'
;PETKTLKLPAGVTDLGGYPVEALTKIFLAVGQPYLEGAYMTKHAGKYYLQYACPGTQYNIYADGVYVGESPLGPFVRQASNPFSAVPGGFATGAGHGSTIADKYGNYWHASTMRISVNHDFERRVGLFPAGFDADGVLYCNQNFADYPHRIPAGKFDPAAWQPEWMLLSYGKRAFASSTAAGSDPARAVDENIRTWWSAADAAPGQWLAVDLGRDMDIRAVQVNLADEGVAVEFPPESYGDDRHTRHIELEAQISHYTLETSADGAHWTVLETVARECSNGYYEVENGVTARFVRVVGGALPYGQALRVAGLRVFGHGGGAKPAAANARAERLGDLDARVCWDAIPDAQGCNVRYGIAPDKLYHSHLVYGQNEVTLCTLTAGQAVYIAVDAFNENGVTPGEVFKL
;
A
#
# COMPACT_ATOMS: atom_id res chain seq x y z
N PRO A 1 29.08 -10.90 18.02
CA PRO A 1 29.10 -10.11 16.75
C PRO A 1 30.46 -9.47 16.44
N GLU A 2 31.23 -9.03 17.45
CA GLU A 2 32.53 -8.36 17.27
C GLU A 2 33.59 -9.22 16.56
N THR A 3 33.65 -10.53 16.85
CA THR A 3 34.66 -11.42 16.24
C THR A 3 34.17 -12.15 14.99
N LYS A 4 32.89 -12.00 14.63
CA LYS A 4 32.20 -12.76 13.56
C LYS A 4 32.46 -14.28 13.58
N THR A 5 32.72 -14.87 14.74
CA THR A 5 33.07 -16.29 14.90
C THR A 5 32.23 -16.95 15.99
N LEU A 6 31.58 -18.06 15.65
CA LEU A 6 30.84 -18.89 16.61
C LEU A 6 31.83 -19.85 17.30
N LYS A 7 31.98 -19.75 18.62
CA LYS A 7 32.83 -20.67 19.41
C LYS A 7 31.97 -21.78 19.99
N LEU A 8 32.16 -23.01 19.51
CA LEU A 8 31.49 -24.20 20.03
C LEU A 8 32.38 -24.96 21.03
N PRO A 9 31.79 -25.74 21.96
CA PRO A 9 32.54 -26.67 22.81
C PRO A 9 33.40 -27.66 22.00
N ALA A 10 34.54 -28.06 22.54
CA ALA A 10 35.45 -28.99 21.88
C ALA A 10 34.77 -30.33 21.55
N GLY A 11 34.93 -30.80 20.30
CA GLY A 11 34.37 -32.07 19.81
C GLY A 11 32.99 -31.97 19.16
N VAL A 12 32.34 -30.79 19.17
CA VAL A 12 31.05 -30.57 18.50
C VAL A 12 31.27 -30.10 17.06
N THR A 13 30.93 -30.95 16.09
CA THR A 13 31.02 -30.65 14.64
C THR A 13 29.65 -30.49 13.96
N ASP A 14 28.56 -30.77 14.69
CA ASP A 14 27.18 -30.73 14.25
C ASP A 14 26.28 -30.40 15.46
N LEU A 15 25.29 -29.53 15.28
CA LEU A 15 24.15 -29.40 16.19
C LEU A 15 22.85 -29.60 15.40
N GLY A 16 22.18 -30.74 15.63
CA GLY A 16 20.85 -30.99 15.08
C GLY A 16 20.81 -31.19 13.55
N GLY A 17 21.89 -31.69 12.95
CA GLY A 17 21.98 -31.99 11.51
C GLY A 17 22.54 -30.84 10.66
N TYR A 18 23.08 -29.79 11.28
CA TYR A 18 23.66 -28.64 10.60
C TYR A 18 25.17 -28.54 10.88
N PRO A 19 26.03 -28.52 9.84
CA PRO A 19 27.46 -28.33 10.04
C PRO A 19 27.76 -26.97 10.66
N VAL A 20 28.84 -26.87 11.44
CA VAL A 20 29.27 -25.62 12.12
C VAL A 20 29.34 -24.42 11.18
N GLU A 21 29.73 -24.62 9.92
CA GLU A 21 29.77 -23.55 8.92
C GLU A 21 28.36 -22.98 8.63
N ALA A 22 27.36 -23.85 8.46
CA ALA A 22 25.98 -23.45 8.27
C ALA A 22 25.44 -22.73 9.50
N LEU A 23 25.70 -23.26 10.70
CA LEU A 23 25.30 -22.61 11.97
C LEU A 23 25.97 -21.25 12.17
N THR A 24 27.24 -21.11 11.77
CA THR A 24 27.95 -19.84 11.81
C THR A 24 27.32 -18.85 10.84
N LYS A 25 26.98 -19.27 9.61
CA LYS A 25 26.26 -18.43 8.65
C LYS A 25 24.89 -18.01 9.19
N ILE A 26 24.12 -18.92 9.80
CA ILE A 26 22.82 -18.62 10.43
C ILE A 26 22.99 -17.61 11.58
N PHE A 27 23.96 -17.83 12.47
CA PHE A 27 24.24 -16.93 13.59
C PHE A 27 24.67 -15.54 13.12
N LEU A 28 25.48 -15.45 12.06
CA LEU A 28 25.91 -14.18 11.47
C LEU A 28 24.83 -13.52 10.60
N ALA A 29 23.82 -14.28 10.16
CA ALA A 29 22.66 -13.75 9.45
C ALA A 29 21.62 -13.11 10.41
N VAL A 30 21.75 -13.29 11.73
CA VAL A 30 20.91 -12.60 12.71
C VAL A 30 21.10 -11.08 12.56
N GLY A 31 20.03 -10.38 12.18
CA GLY A 31 20.04 -8.94 11.92
C GLY A 31 20.55 -8.54 10.54
N GLN A 32 20.90 -9.48 9.66
CA GLN A 32 21.08 -9.20 8.23
C GLN A 32 19.71 -9.19 7.52
N PRO A 33 19.50 -8.37 6.49
CA PRO A 33 18.26 -8.37 5.73
C PRO A 33 18.05 -9.74 5.05
N TYR A 34 16.84 -10.26 5.17
CA TYR A 34 16.43 -11.51 4.54
C TYR A 34 16.01 -11.22 3.09
N LEU A 35 16.47 -12.05 2.15
CA LEU A 35 16.02 -12.01 0.76
C LEU A 35 15.01 -13.14 0.56
N GLU A 36 13.85 -12.83 0.00
CA GLU A 36 12.81 -13.80 -0.33
C GLU A 36 12.10 -13.45 -1.63
N GLY A 37 11.02 -14.16 -1.98
CA GLY A 37 10.14 -13.79 -3.09
C GLY A 37 10.83 -13.68 -4.45
N ALA A 38 11.78 -14.57 -4.74
CA ALA A 38 12.56 -14.50 -5.97
C ALA A 38 11.65 -14.64 -7.21
N TYR A 39 11.77 -13.70 -8.15
CA TYR A 39 11.04 -13.72 -9.41
C TYR A 39 11.94 -13.33 -10.57
N MET A 40 11.84 -14.03 -11.71
CA MET A 40 12.70 -13.79 -12.88
C MET A 40 11.86 -13.31 -14.06
N THR A 41 12.15 -12.10 -14.56
CA THR A 41 11.57 -11.59 -15.80
C THR A 41 12.63 -11.59 -16.90
N LYS A 42 12.33 -12.19 -18.06
CA LYS A 42 13.16 -12.07 -19.27
C LYS A 42 12.63 -10.95 -20.16
N HIS A 43 13.48 -9.99 -20.50
CA HIS A 43 13.10 -8.87 -21.37
C HIS A 43 14.30 -8.44 -22.23
N ALA A 44 14.09 -8.25 -23.53
CA ALA A 44 15.10 -7.78 -24.49
C ALA A 44 16.46 -8.51 -24.40
N GLY A 45 16.43 -9.84 -24.20
CA GLY A 45 17.64 -10.67 -24.09
C GLY A 45 18.28 -10.72 -22.69
N LYS A 46 17.84 -9.85 -21.77
CA LYS A 46 18.33 -9.79 -20.38
C LYS A 46 17.40 -10.51 -19.40
N TYR A 47 17.96 -10.83 -18.24
CA TYR A 47 17.31 -11.52 -17.12
C TYR A 47 17.30 -10.60 -15.90
N TYR A 48 16.10 -10.30 -15.40
CA TYR A 48 15.86 -9.41 -14.26
C TYR A 48 15.43 -10.24 -13.04
N LEU A 49 16.40 -10.55 -12.17
CA LEU A 49 16.19 -11.28 -10.93
C LEU A 49 15.71 -10.32 -9.84
N GLN A 50 14.42 -10.41 -9.54
CA GLN A 50 13.74 -9.67 -8.48
C GLN A 50 13.83 -10.43 -7.15
N TYR A 51 13.88 -9.68 -6.05
CA TYR A 51 13.88 -10.24 -4.69
C TYR A 51 13.26 -9.25 -3.71
N ALA A 52 12.60 -9.76 -2.68
CA ALA A 52 11.95 -8.97 -1.64
C ALA A 52 12.84 -8.81 -0.40
N CYS A 53 12.78 -7.64 0.22
CA CYS A 53 13.42 -7.30 1.49
C CYS A 53 12.79 -6.03 2.12
N PRO A 54 12.99 -5.71 3.42
CA PRO A 54 13.65 -6.51 4.44
C PRO A 54 12.70 -7.46 5.20
N GLY A 55 11.40 -7.20 5.21
CA GLY A 55 10.40 -8.08 5.85
C GLY A 55 8.97 -7.59 5.63
N THR A 56 8.06 -8.52 5.36
CA THR A 56 6.69 -8.25 4.91
C THR A 56 5.81 -7.49 5.92
N GLN A 57 6.18 -7.47 7.19
CA GLN A 57 5.45 -6.82 8.28
C GLN A 57 5.76 -5.31 8.40
N TYR A 58 6.69 -4.80 7.60
CA TYR A 58 7.13 -3.40 7.65
C TYR A 58 6.62 -2.61 6.44
N ASN A 59 6.33 -1.32 6.63
CA ASN A 59 5.92 -0.43 5.53
C ASN A 59 7.03 -0.24 4.48
N ILE A 60 8.28 -0.49 4.85
CA ILE A 60 9.45 -0.39 3.96
C ILE A 60 9.72 -1.68 3.17
N TYR A 61 8.82 -2.67 3.21
CA TYR A 61 8.95 -3.86 2.39
C TYR A 61 8.92 -3.50 0.89
N ALA A 62 9.88 -4.01 0.15
CA ALA A 62 10.22 -3.56 -1.18
C ALA A 62 10.88 -4.69 -1.98
N ASP A 63 10.86 -4.58 -3.32
CA ASP A 63 11.60 -5.48 -4.19
C ASP A 63 12.80 -4.77 -4.84
N GLY A 64 13.96 -5.44 -4.82
CA GLY A 64 15.16 -5.06 -5.55
C GLY A 64 15.37 -5.91 -6.80
N VAL A 65 16.27 -5.46 -7.69
CA VAL A 65 16.57 -6.14 -8.96
C VAL A 65 18.07 -6.29 -9.18
N TYR A 66 18.46 -7.48 -9.62
CA TYR A 66 19.71 -7.73 -10.32
C TYR A 66 19.46 -8.04 -11.80
N VAL A 67 20.37 -7.64 -12.68
CA VAL A 67 20.28 -7.83 -14.14
C VAL A 67 21.46 -8.67 -14.62
N GLY A 68 21.21 -9.63 -15.51
CA GLY A 68 22.23 -10.48 -16.10
C GLY A 68 21.90 -10.88 -17.55
N GLU A 69 22.89 -11.38 -18.26
CA GLU A 69 22.76 -11.83 -19.67
C GLU A 69 22.38 -13.33 -19.77
N SER A 70 22.37 -14.05 -18.65
CA SER A 70 22.06 -15.48 -18.54
C SER A 70 21.19 -15.73 -17.31
N PRO A 71 20.27 -16.72 -17.33
CA PRO A 71 19.40 -17.03 -16.20
C PRO A 71 20.17 -17.47 -14.95
N LEU A 72 21.43 -17.92 -15.10
CA LEU A 72 22.30 -18.35 -14.00
C LEU A 72 23.39 -17.32 -13.67
N GLY A 73 23.28 -16.11 -14.22
CA GLY A 73 24.24 -15.04 -14.01
C GLY A 73 25.49 -15.10 -14.92
N PRO A 74 26.50 -14.27 -14.64
CA PRO A 74 26.60 -13.37 -13.50
C PRO A 74 25.54 -12.26 -13.52
N PHE A 75 25.14 -11.82 -12.33
CA PHE A 75 24.14 -10.80 -12.10
C PHE A 75 24.80 -9.54 -11.52
N VAL A 76 24.36 -8.36 -11.97
CA VAL A 76 24.80 -7.05 -11.47
C VAL A 76 23.60 -6.32 -10.91
N ARG A 77 23.76 -5.71 -9.73
CA ARG A 77 22.67 -4.95 -9.09
C ARG A 77 22.25 -3.80 -9.99
N GLN A 78 20.95 -3.65 -10.24
CA GLN A 78 20.42 -2.51 -10.99
C GLN A 78 20.71 -1.20 -10.25
N ALA A 79 21.04 -0.14 -10.99
CA ALA A 79 21.35 1.16 -10.40
C ALA A 79 20.13 1.81 -9.71
N SER A 80 18.94 1.75 -10.32
CA SER A 80 17.69 2.18 -9.68
C SER A 80 17.13 1.03 -8.84
N ASN A 81 17.22 1.14 -7.53
CA ASN A 81 16.73 0.14 -6.58
C ASN A 81 16.31 0.83 -5.28
N PRO A 82 15.27 0.33 -4.57
CA PRO A 82 14.38 -0.77 -4.96
C PRO A 82 13.49 -0.43 -6.17
N PHE A 83 13.13 -1.38 -7.01
CA PHE A 83 12.29 -1.08 -8.18
C PHE A 83 10.79 -1.02 -7.85
N SER A 84 10.38 -1.63 -6.73
CA SER A 84 9.03 -1.56 -6.14
C SER A 84 9.17 -1.22 -4.66
N ALA A 85 8.54 -0.13 -4.22
CA ALA A 85 8.45 0.28 -2.82
C ALA A 85 7.28 1.25 -2.62
N VAL A 86 6.38 0.94 -1.68
CA VAL A 86 5.28 1.83 -1.26
C VAL A 86 5.44 2.13 0.24
N PRO A 87 6.26 3.13 0.63
CA PRO A 87 6.58 3.40 2.04
C PRO A 87 5.49 4.18 2.79
N GLY A 88 4.58 4.85 2.07
CA GLY A 88 3.50 5.68 2.61
C GLY A 88 2.23 5.60 1.76
N GLY A 89 1.13 6.17 2.27
CA GLY A 89 -0.22 5.99 1.74
C GLY A 89 -1.08 5.09 2.63
N PHE A 90 -2.29 4.76 2.15
CA PHE A 90 -3.29 3.95 2.86
C PHE A 90 -2.81 2.50 3.09
N ALA A 91 -2.21 1.89 2.07
CA ALA A 91 -1.61 0.56 2.14
C ALA A 91 -0.13 0.66 1.74
N THR A 92 0.75 -0.01 2.49
CA THR A 92 2.21 0.14 2.36
C THR A 92 2.91 -1.20 2.16
N GLY A 93 4.22 -1.19 1.91
CA GLY A 93 5.07 -2.38 1.93
C GLY A 93 4.93 -3.27 0.70
N ALA A 94 5.13 -2.70 -0.51
CA ALA A 94 5.08 -3.39 -1.78
C ALA A 94 6.35 -4.22 -2.10
N GLY A 95 6.55 -5.33 -1.37
CA GLY A 95 7.55 -6.37 -1.68
C GLY A 95 6.92 -7.67 -2.18
N HIS A 96 7.67 -8.78 -2.15
CA HIS A 96 7.31 -10.13 -2.62
C HIS A 96 6.22 -10.15 -3.68
N GLY A 97 6.67 -10.07 -4.93
CA GLY A 97 5.79 -9.98 -6.06
C GLY A 97 6.17 -10.82 -7.26
N SER A 98 5.51 -10.49 -8.36
CA SER A 98 5.79 -11.03 -9.69
C SER A 98 5.52 -9.97 -10.74
N THR A 99 6.45 -9.83 -11.69
CA THR A 99 6.31 -8.89 -12.82
C THR A 99 5.88 -9.64 -14.07
N ILE A 100 4.63 -9.46 -14.47
CA ILE A 100 3.96 -10.17 -15.55
C ILE A 100 3.61 -9.23 -16.70
N ALA A 101 3.51 -9.78 -17.91
CA ALA A 101 3.00 -9.03 -19.07
C ALA A 101 1.51 -9.38 -19.30
N ASP A 102 0.70 -8.37 -19.60
CA ASP A 102 -0.68 -8.57 -20.04
C ASP A 102 -0.77 -8.92 -21.55
N LYS A 103 -2.00 -9.11 -22.05
CA LYS A 103 -2.27 -9.44 -23.46
C LYS A 103 -1.86 -8.35 -24.47
N TYR A 104 -1.65 -7.12 -24.02
CA TYR A 104 -1.17 -5.99 -24.82
C TYR A 104 0.35 -5.80 -24.69
N GLY A 105 1.02 -6.66 -23.92
CA GLY A 105 2.43 -6.58 -23.62
C GLY A 105 2.77 -5.45 -22.65
N ASN A 106 1.82 -4.90 -21.90
CA ASN A 106 2.13 -4.01 -20.78
C ASN A 106 2.62 -4.84 -19.60
N TYR A 107 3.62 -4.33 -18.90
CA TYR A 107 4.11 -5.00 -17.71
C TYR A 107 3.38 -4.49 -16.47
N TRP A 108 3.10 -5.41 -15.57
CA TRP A 108 2.45 -5.17 -14.30
C TRP A 108 3.24 -5.90 -13.22
N HIS A 109 3.42 -5.25 -12.07
CA HIS A 109 4.00 -5.85 -10.89
C HIS A 109 2.90 -6.09 -9.86
N ALA A 110 2.60 -7.36 -9.61
CA ALA A 110 1.74 -7.76 -8.50
C ALA A 110 2.61 -7.94 -7.25
N SER A 111 2.21 -7.39 -6.12
CA SER A 111 3.03 -7.34 -4.91
C SER A 111 2.17 -7.51 -3.65
N THR A 112 2.70 -8.16 -2.62
CA THR A 112 2.02 -8.19 -1.32
C THR A 112 2.07 -6.80 -0.68
N MET A 113 0.98 -6.41 -0.02
CA MET A 113 0.84 -5.13 0.69
C MET A 113 0.54 -5.40 2.16
N ARG A 114 1.19 -4.67 3.05
CA ARG A 114 1.14 -4.81 4.51
C ARG A 114 -0.19 -4.33 5.10
N ILE A 115 -0.79 -5.16 5.95
CA ILE A 115 -1.68 -4.71 7.03
C ILE A 115 -0.98 -5.00 8.36
N SER A 116 -0.65 -6.26 8.63
CA SER A 116 0.16 -6.73 9.76
C SER A 116 -0.26 -6.15 11.12
N VAL A 117 -1.54 -6.32 11.46
CA VAL A 117 -2.11 -5.95 12.76
C VAL A 117 -2.46 -7.20 13.56
N ASN A 118 -3.26 -8.09 12.98
CA ASN A 118 -3.68 -9.33 13.61
C ASN A 118 -2.61 -10.43 13.52
N HIS A 119 -1.80 -10.39 12.45
CA HIS A 119 -0.69 -11.31 12.23
C HIS A 119 0.36 -10.66 11.31
N ASP A 120 1.64 -10.98 11.46
CA ASP A 120 2.73 -10.41 10.62
C ASP A 120 2.51 -10.58 9.10
N PHE A 121 1.82 -11.66 8.70
CA PHE A 121 1.49 -11.99 7.30
C PHE A 121 0.08 -11.55 6.86
N GLU A 122 -0.64 -10.79 7.66
CA GLU A 122 -1.91 -10.18 7.28
C GLU A 122 -1.68 -9.13 6.19
N ARG A 123 -2.11 -9.43 4.96
CA ARG A 123 -1.71 -8.72 3.75
C ARG A 123 -2.85 -8.60 2.74
N ARG A 124 -2.64 -7.73 1.76
CA ARG A 124 -3.41 -7.61 0.52
C ARG A 124 -2.49 -7.80 -0.69
N VAL A 125 -3.04 -7.77 -1.88
CA VAL A 125 -2.26 -7.77 -3.13
C VAL A 125 -2.49 -6.44 -3.85
N GLY A 126 -1.41 -5.74 -4.15
CA GLY A 126 -1.37 -4.58 -5.03
C GLY A 126 -1.00 -4.99 -6.45
N LEU A 127 -1.49 -4.25 -7.43
CA LEU A 127 -1.14 -4.42 -8.85
C LEU A 127 -0.73 -3.06 -9.41
N PHE A 128 0.52 -2.94 -9.85
CA PHE A 128 1.11 -1.67 -10.26
C PHE A 128 1.66 -1.76 -11.69
N PRO A 129 1.60 -0.70 -12.50
CA PRO A 129 2.21 -0.67 -13.81
C PRO A 129 3.73 -0.71 -13.69
N ALA A 130 4.35 -1.51 -14.54
CA ALA A 130 5.80 -1.64 -14.62
C ALA A 130 6.28 -1.40 -16.05
N GLY A 131 7.56 -1.03 -16.19
CA GLY A 131 8.15 -0.73 -17.48
C GLY A 131 9.65 -0.97 -17.50
N PHE A 132 10.20 -0.94 -18.71
CA PHE A 132 11.63 -0.93 -18.97
C PHE A 132 11.96 0.37 -19.70
N ASP A 133 12.88 1.15 -19.16
CA ASP A 133 13.30 2.37 -19.84
C ASP A 133 14.35 2.10 -20.94
N ALA A 134 14.77 3.16 -21.65
CA ALA A 134 15.70 3.05 -22.76
C ALA A 134 17.09 2.48 -22.38
N ASP A 135 17.47 2.59 -21.10
CA ASP A 135 18.73 2.04 -20.58
C ASP A 135 18.55 0.60 -20.04
N GLY A 136 17.34 0.06 -20.13
CA GLY A 136 16.97 -1.24 -19.64
C GLY A 136 16.77 -1.29 -18.13
N VAL A 137 16.48 -0.16 -17.47
CA VAL A 137 16.08 -0.13 -16.05
C VAL A 137 14.64 -0.63 -15.95
N LEU A 138 14.43 -1.70 -15.18
CA LEU A 138 13.10 -2.13 -14.76
C LEU A 138 12.61 -1.18 -13.66
N TYR A 139 11.44 -0.59 -13.84
CA TYR A 139 10.79 0.30 -12.87
C TYR A 139 9.33 -0.08 -12.66
N CYS A 140 8.78 0.34 -11.52
CA CYS A 140 7.38 0.21 -11.16
C CYS A 140 6.83 1.60 -10.85
N ASN A 141 5.78 2.05 -11.52
CA ASN A 141 5.14 3.32 -11.20
C ASN A 141 4.11 3.10 -10.08
N GLN A 142 4.45 3.59 -8.89
CA GLN A 142 3.65 3.49 -7.67
C GLN A 142 3.21 4.86 -7.15
N ASN A 143 3.23 5.88 -8.01
CA ASN A 143 2.64 7.18 -7.71
C ASN A 143 1.16 7.00 -7.38
N PHE A 144 0.74 7.49 -6.21
CA PHE A 144 -0.64 7.32 -5.73
C PHE A 144 -1.10 5.84 -5.77
N ALA A 145 -0.23 4.90 -5.35
CA ALA A 145 -0.40 3.45 -5.44
C ALA A 145 -1.76 2.91 -4.94
N ASP A 146 -2.39 3.58 -3.97
CA ASP A 146 -3.67 3.19 -3.39
C ASP A 146 -4.86 4.04 -3.87
N TYR A 147 -4.68 4.89 -4.88
CA TYR A 147 -5.75 5.65 -5.52
C TYR A 147 -6.33 4.89 -6.72
N PRO A 148 -7.60 5.13 -7.07
CA PRO A 148 -8.20 4.50 -8.23
C PRO A 148 -7.52 4.93 -9.52
N HIS A 149 -7.13 3.93 -10.30
CA HIS A 149 -6.61 4.12 -11.64
C HIS A 149 -7.43 3.30 -12.63
N ARG A 150 -7.61 3.85 -13.83
CA ARG A 150 -8.27 3.13 -14.92
C ARG A 150 -7.36 2.05 -15.48
N ILE A 151 -7.86 0.81 -15.51
CA ILE A 151 -7.20 -0.29 -16.20
C ILE A 151 -7.28 -0.04 -17.73
N PRO A 152 -6.15 0.04 -18.43
CA PRO A 152 -6.12 0.40 -19.85
C PRO A 152 -6.67 -0.72 -20.73
N ALA A 153 -7.45 -0.34 -21.74
CA ALA A 153 -8.01 -1.26 -22.75
C ALA A 153 -7.06 -1.50 -23.94
N GLY A 154 -5.75 -1.29 -23.75
CA GLY A 154 -4.75 -1.36 -24.80
C GLY A 154 -3.32 -1.16 -24.29
N LYS A 155 -2.38 -0.94 -25.22
CA LYS A 155 -1.02 -0.54 -24.87
C LYS A 155 -1.05 0.83 -24.20
N PHE A 156 -0.29 1.01 -23.11
CA PHE A 156 -0.16 2.31 -22.44
C PHE A 156 1.29 2.58 -22.01
N ASP A 157 1.55 3.83 -21.64
CA ASP A 157 2.79 4.25 -21.02
C ASP A 157 2.65 4.14 -19.48
N PRO A 158 3.37 3.20 -18.83
CA PRO A 158 3.31 3.05 -17.38
C PRO A 158 3.82 4.28 -16.62
N ALA A 159 4.72 5.09 -17.19
CA ALA A 159 5.25 6.29 -16.53
C ALA A 159 4.24 7.45 -16.51
N ALA A 160 3.32 7.49 -17.47
CA ALA A 160 2.28 8.52 -17.58
C ALA A 160 1.00 8.19 -16.78
N TRP A 161 0.94 7.02 -16.13
CA TRP A 161 -0.23 6.59 -15.37
C TRP A 161 -0.43 7.45 -14.12
N GLN A 162 -1.64 7.99 -13.96
CA GLN A 162 -2.05 8.89 -12.90
C GLN A 162 -3.49 8.58 -12.49
N PRO A 163 -3.88 8.88 -11.23
CA PRO A 163 -5.26 8.69 -10.80
C PRO A 163 -6.18 9.68 -11.51
N GLU A 164 -7.39 9.22 -11.87
CA GLU A 164 -8.41 10.08 -12.47
C GLU A 164 -9.14 10.93 -11.42
N TRP A 165 -9.20 10.42 -10.19
CA TRP A 165 -9.98 10.98 -9.09
C TRP A 165 -9.13 11.10 -7.83
N MET A 166 -9.44 12.12 -7.02
CA MET A 166 -8.74 12.40 -5.78
C MET A 166 -9.57 11.98 -4.57
N LEU A 167 -8.90 11.77 -3.44
CA LEU A 167 -9.54 11.38 -2.19
C LEU A 167 -10.25 12.58 -1.54
N LEU A 168 -11.56 12.46 -1.40
CA LEU A 168 -12.46 13.46 -0.83
C LEU A 168 -12.64 13.30 0.68
N SER A 169 -12.47 12.08 1.21
CA SER A 169 -12.79 11.77 2.61
C SER A 169 -11.66 11.99 3.61
N TYR A 170 -10.41 12.21 3.17
CA TYR A 170 -9.26 12.35 4.08
C TYR A 170 -9.46 13.45 5.12
N GLY A 171 -9.34 13.09 6.41
CA GLY A 171 -9.44 14.00 7.54
C GLY A 171 -10.81 14.67 7.70
N LYS A 172 -11.83 14.22 6.96
CA LYS A 172 -13.19 14.75 7.06
C LYS A 172 -13.86 14.32 8.36
N ARG A 173 -14.92 15.03 8.73
CA ARG A 173 -15.68 14.69 9.93
C ARG A 173 -16.42 13.37 9.72
N ALA A 174 -16.04 12.36 10.49
CA ALA A 174 -16.74 11.09 10.57
C ALA A 174 -17.59 10.99 11.84
N PHE A 175 -18.71 10.30 11.77
CA PHE A 175 -19.62 10.04 12.89
C PHE A 175 -20.41 8.75 12.64
N ALA A 176 -20.95 8.16 13.70
CA ALA A 176 -21.54 6.83 13.62
C ALA A 176 -22.81 6.71 14.48
N SER A 177 -23.58 5.64 14.25
CA SER A 177 -24.73 5.26 15.08
C SER A 177 -24.34 4.93 16.52
N SER A 178 -23.22 4.24 16.70
CA SER A 178 -22.63 3.87 17.98
C SER A 178 -21.12 3.65 17.80
N THR A 179 -20.37 3.60 18.90
CA THR A 179 -18.91 3.43 18.85
C THR A 179 -18.45 2.54 19.99
N ALA A 180 -17.65 1.51 19.69
CA ALA A 180 -16.97 0.72 20.71
C ALA A 180 -15.93 1.56 21.46
N ALA A 181 -15.62 1.17 22.69
CA ALA A 181 -14.66 1.89 23.52
C ALA A 181 -13.29 2.02 22.82
N GLY A 182 -12.80 3.24 22.70
CA GLY A 182 -11.49 3.52 22.10
C GLY A 182 -11.41 3.40 20.57
N SER A 183 -12.55 3.40 19.86
CA SER A 183 -12.61 3.25 18.40
C SER A 183 -13.21 4.49 17.70
N ASP A 184 -12.45 5.57 17.61
CA ASP A 184 -12.93 6.86 17.05
C ASP A 184 -13.35 6.72 15.56
N PRO A 185 -14.55 7.20 15.14
CA PRO A 185 -14.95 7.29 13.74
C PRO A 185 -13.91 7.92 12.80
N ALA A 186 -13.10 8.87 13.29
CA ALA A 186 -12.06 9.53 12.50
C ALA A 186 -11.01 8.56 11.93
N ARG A 187 -10.84 7.38 12.53
CA ARG A 187 -9.90 6.34 12.04
C ARG A 187 -10.30 5.75 10.69
N ALA A 188 -11.56 5.85 10.29
CA ALA A 188 -11.99 5.37 8.97
C ALA A 188 -11.61 6.31 7.82
N VAL A 189 -11.03 7.48 8.12
CA VAL A 189 -10.67 8.53 7.16
C VAL A 189 -9.28 9.12 7.42
N ASP A 190 -8.42 8.41 8.16
CA ASP A 190 -7.07 8.84 8.53
C ASP A 190 -5.99 8.39 7.52
N GLU A 191 -6.40 7.70 6.45
CA GLU A 191 -5.54 7.09 5.44
C GLU A 191 -4.53 6.09 6.01
N ASN A 192 -4.96 5.26 6.96
CA ASN A 192 -4.19 4.14 7.49
C ASN A 192 -5.03 2.87 7.59
N ILE A 193 -4.80 1.89 6.71
CA ILE A 193 -5.55 0.62 6.71
C ILE A 193 -5.41 -0.19 8.02
N ARG A 194 -4.44 0.16 8.87
CA ARG A 194 -4.15 -0.52 10.14
C ARG A 194 -4.91 0.04 11.33
N THR A 195 -5.67 1.10 11.14
CA THR A 195 -6.59 1.69 12.14
C THR A 195 -8.00 1.56 11.62
N TRP A 196 -8.98 1.50 12.53
CA TRP A 196 -10.39 1.37 12.16
C TRP A 196 -11.31 1.95 13.22
N TRP A 197 -12.53 2.24 12.80
CA TRP A 197 -13.70 2.42 13.66
C TRP A 197 -14.45 1.10 13.82
N SER A 198 -15.05 0.87 14.99
CA SER A 198 -15.90 -0.27 15.32
C SER A 198 -17.23 0.21 15.92
N ALA A 199 -18.34 -0.34 15.44
CA ALA A 199 -19.64 -0.21 16.09
C ALA A 199 -19.61 -0.80 17.51
N ALA A 200 -20.48 -0.32 18.41
CA ALA A 200 -20.52 -0.79 19.80
C ALA A 200 -20.95 -2.27 19.94
N ASP A 201 -21.71 -2.77 18.97
CA ASP A 201 -22.19 -4.14 18.91
C ASP A 201 -22.43 -4.58 17.45
N ALA A 202 -22.84 -5.84 17.27
CA ALA A 202 -23.18 -6.44 15.97
C ALA A 202 -24.67 -6.31 15.61
N ALA A 203 -25.40 -5.37 16.21
CA ALA A 203 -26.80 -5.17 15.85
C ALA A 203 -26.92 -4.75 14.38
N PRO A 204 -27.91 -5.26 13.63
CA PRO A 204 -28.16 -4.80 12.27
C PRO A 204 -28.49 -3.31 12.23
N GLY A 205 -28.02 -2.60 11.19
CA GLY A 205 -28.29 -1.19 10.98
C GLY A 205 -27.30 -0.23 11.64
N GLN A 206 -26.24 -0.72 12.29
CA GLN A 206 -25.12 0.13 12.69
C GLN A 206 -24.50 0.78 11.45
N TRP A 207 -24.10 2.06 11.54
CA TRP A 207 -23.59 2.80 10.40
C TRP A 207 -22.46 3.76 10.78
N LEU A 208 -21.61 4.03 9.80
CA LEU A 208 -20.58 5.07 9.82
C LEU A 208 -20.81 6.01 8.64
N ALA A 209 -20.84 7.31 8.92
CA ALA A 209 -21.01 8.37 7.94
C ALA A 209 -19.83 9.35 7.95
N VAL A 210 -19.56 9.93 6.79
CA VAL A 210 -18.57 10.99 6.57
C VAL A 210 -19.28 12.21 6.00
N ASP A 211 -19.03 13.38 6.58
CA ASP A 211 -19.40 14.70 6.05
C ASP A 211 -18.23 15.28 5.25
N LEU A 212 -18.36 15.34 3.92
CA LEU A 212 -17.35 15.91 3.03
C LEU A 212 -17.19 17.44 3.20
N GLY A 213 -18.10 18.07 3.92
CA GLY A 213 -18.14 19.50 4.25
C GLY A 213 -18.95 20.35 3.27
N ARG A 214 -19.08 19.88 2.03
CA ARG A 214 -19.90 20.47 0.96
C ARG A 214 -20.31 19.39 -0.04
N ASP A 215 -21.23 19.73 -0.93
CA ASP A 215 -21.53 18.88 -2.08
C ASP A 215 -20.29 18.73 -2.95
N MET A 216 -19.90 17.48 -3.23
CA MET A 216 -18.79 17.11 -4.09
C MET A 216 -19.27 16.12 -5.15
N ASP A 217 -18.54 16.05 -6.28
CA ASP A 217 -18.79 15.05 -7.32
C ASP A 217 -18.09 13.74 -6.94
N ILE A 218 -18.88 12.77 -6.45
CA ILE A 218 -18.40 11.46 -6.03
C ILE A 218 -18.39 10.52 -7.23
N ARG A 219 -17.23 9.95 -7.52
CA ARG A 219 -16.99 9.05 -8.65
C ARG A 219 -16.71 7.62 -8.24
N ALA A 220 -16.21 7.40 -7.03
CA ALA A 220 -16.12 6.07 -6.45
C ALA A 220 -16.19 6.10 -4.93
N VAL A 221 -16.61 4.98 -4.36
CA VAL A 221 -16.52 4.71 -2.92
C VAL A 221 -15.81 3.38 -2.72
N GLN A 222 -14.80 3.36 -1.84
CA GLN A 222 -14.13 2.16 -1.40
C GLN A 222 -14.40 1.94 0.09
N VAL A 223 -14.84 0.74 0.44
CA VAL A 223 -15.10 0.30 1.81
C VAL A 223 -14.10 -0.78 2.17
N ASN A 224 -13.24 -0.48 3.14
CA ASN A 224 -12.28 -1.43 3.69
C ASN A 224 -12.77 -1.82 5.09
N LEU A 225 -13.23 -3.05 5.25
CA LEU A 225 -13.65 -3.61 6.52
C LEU A 225 -12.42 -4.06 7.32
N ALA A 226 -12.54 -4.01 8.66
CA ALA A 226 -11.47 -4.40 9.58
C ALA A 226 -11.80 -5.68 10.34
N ASP A 227 -10.78 -6.51 10.54
CA ASP A 227 -10.85 -7.69 11.40
C ASP A 227 -10.35 -7.31 12.80
N GLU A 228 -11.18 -7.49 13.83
CA GLU A 228 -10.81 -7.21 15.22
C GLU A 228 -11.40 -8.30 16.11
N GLY A 229 -10.53 -8.98 16.87
CA GLY A 229 -10.97 -9.99 17.83
C GLY A 229 -11.78 -11.14 17.21
N VAL A 230 -11.53 -11.47 15.94
CA VAL A 230 -12.14 -12.63 15.29
C VAL A 230 -11.53 -13.90 15.89
N ALA A 231 -12.33 -14.62 16.68
CA ALA A 231 -11.98 -15.93 17.20
C ALA A 231 -13.07 -16.91 16.75
N VAL A 232 -12.70 -17.80 15.83
CA VAL A 232 -13.58 -18.84 15.30
C VAL A 232 -12.99 -20.18 15.68
N GLU A 233 -13.76 -21.00 16.40
CA GLU A 233 -13.38 -22.37 16.69
C GLU A 233 -13.90 -23.27 15.57
N PHE A 234 -12.97 -23.89 14.85
CA PHE A 234 -13.29 -24.93 13.88
C PHE A 234 -13.16 -26.33 14.52
N PRO A 235 -13.90 -27.34 14.03
CA PRO A 235 -13.76 -28.72 14.48
C PRO A 235 -12.30 -29.22 14.32
N PRO A 236 -11.74 -29.98 15.27
CA PRO A 236 -10.34 -30.43 15.23
C PRO A 236 -9.94 -31.12 13.92
N GLU A 237 -10.84 -31.90 13.34
CA GLU A 237 -10.64 -32.63 12.09
C GLU A 237 -10.58 -31.75 10.84
N SER A 238 -10.96 -30.48 10.95
CA SER A 238 -10.98 -29.53 9.83
C SER A 238 -9.65 -28.80 9.63
N TYR A 239 -8.71 -28.95 10.56
CA TYR A 239 -7.39 -28.37 10.43
C TYR A 239 -6.51 -29.24 9.53
N GLY A 240 -5.77 -28.59 8.63
CA GLY A 240 -4.85 -29.24 7.70
C GLY A 240 -3.52 -29.67 8.33
N ASP A 241 -3.34 -29.45 9.63
CA ASP A 241 -2.12 -29.78 10.36
C ASP A 241 -2.39 -30.19 11.81
N ASP A 242 -1.56 -31.10 12.35
CA ASP A 242 -1.68 -31.61 13.72
C ASP A 242 -1.49 -30.54 14.81
N ARG A 243 -1.01 -29.35 14.43
CA ARG A 243 -0.88 -28.20 15.33
C ARG A 243 -2.17 -27.37 15.41
N HIS A 244 -3.18 -27.70 14.61
CA HIS A 244 -4.43 -26.98 14.47
C HIS A 244 -4.21 -25.48 14.22
N THR A 245 -3.29 -25.16 13.31
CA THR A 245 -2.93 -23.77 12.99
C THR A 245 -3.50 -23.30 11.64
N ARG A 246 -3.92 -24.22 10.78
CA ARG A 246 -4.41 -23.90 9.43
C ARG A 246 -5.75 -24.56 9.16
N HIS A 247 -6.78 -23.73 8.98
CA HIS A 247 -8.08 -24.13 8.49
C HIS A 247 -8.32 -23.47 7.13
N ILE A 248 -8.95 -24.21 6.20
CA ILE A 248 -9.42 -23.65 4.94
C ILE A 248 -10.93 -23.48 5.08
N GLU A 249 -11.37 -22.23 5.22
CA GLU A 249 -12.79 -21.90 5.20
C GLU A 249 -13.35 -22.22 3.81
N LEU A 250 -14.35 -23.09 3.77
CA LEU A 250 -15.02 -23.52 2.53
C LEU A 250 -16.39 -22.88 2.38
N GLU A 251 -16.98 -22.35 3.46
CA GLU A 251 -18.23 -21.63 3.41
C GLU A 251 -18.00 -20.17 3.05
N ALA A 252 -18.79 -19.67 2.10
CA ALA A 252 -18.68 -18.29 1.66
C ALA A 252 -18.98 -17.32 2.80
N GLN A 253 -18.05 -16.40 3.05
CA GLN A 253 -18.16 -15.41 4.12
C GLN A 253 -18.77 -14.12 3.57
N ILE A 254 -20.10 -14.07 3.55
CA ILE A 254 -20.84 -12.99 2.90
C ILE A 254 -20.91 -11.73 3.78
N SER A 255 -20.50 -10.60 3.21
CA SER A 255 -20.72 -9.28 3.80
C SER A 255 -22.04 -8.70 3.29
N HIS A 256 -22.91 -8.29 4.22
CA HIS A 256 -24.11 -7.53 3.93
C HIS A 256 -23.98 -6.10 4.42
N TYR A 257 -24.09 -5.13 3.53
CA TYR A 257 -24.15 -3.70 3.88
C TYR A 257 -24.74 -2.87 2.73
N THR A 258 -25.21 -1.67 3.02
CA THR A 258 -25.55 -0.67 2.00
C THR A 258 -24.55 0.47 2.01
N LEU A 259 -24.30 1.04 0.83
CA LEU A 259 -23.67 2.34 0.68
C LEU A 259 -24.73 3.36 0.30
N GLU A 260 -24.70 4.49 0.99
CA GLU A 260 -25.73 5.50 0.84
C GLU A 260 -25.12 6.90 0.78
N THR A 261 -25.76 7.79 0.04
CA THR A 261 -25.36 9.19 -0.11
C THR A 261 -26.50 10.12 0.30
N SER A 262 -26.15 11.33 0.72
CA SER A 262 -27.11 12.36 1.10
C SER A 262 -26.55 13.77 0.89
N ALA A 263 -27.42 14.72 0.55
CA ALA A 263 -27.08 16.14 0.49
C ALA A 263 -27.22 16.83 1.86
N ASP A 264 -28.15 16.37 2.70
CA ASP A 264 -28.55 17.03 3.95
C ASP A 264 -28.26 16.22 5.22
N GLY A 265 -27.86 14.95 5.09
CA GLY A 265 -27.61 14.03 6.19
C GLY A 265 -28.88 13.46 6.83
N ALA A 266 -30.06 13.79 6.32
CA ALA A 266 -31.36 13.34 6.80
C ALA A 266 -32.04 12.38 5.82
N HIS A 267 -31.98 12.68 4.52
CA HIS A 267 -32.57 11.87 3.45
C HIS A 267 -31.48 11.14 2.69
N TRP A 268 -31.52 9.81 2.73
CA TRP A 268 -30.46 8.96 2.20
C TRP A 268 -30.93 8.21 0.95
N THR A 269 -30.08 8.20 -0.07
CA THR A 269 -30.28 7.44 -1.30
C THR A 269 -29.27 6.30 -1.35
N VAL A 270 -29.75 5.07 -1.57
CA VAL A 270 -28.89 3.90 -1.73
C VAL A 270 -28.10 4.01 -3.03
N LEU A 271 -26.79 3.98 -2.91
CA LEU A 271 -25.84 3.90 -4.02
C LEU A 271 -25.58 2.45 -4.43
N GLU A 272 -25.40 1.56 -3.44
CA GLU A 272 -25.13 0.14 -3.66
C GLU A 272 -25.67 -0.70 -2.50
N THR A 273 -26.15 -1.90 -2.82
CA THR A 273 -26.51 -2.94 -1.83
C THR A 273 -25.60 -4.15 -2.02
N VAL A 274 -24.82 -4.47 -0.99
CA VAL A 274 -23.80 -5.53 -1.03
C VAL A 274 -24.32 -6.76 -0.29
N ALA A 275 -24.20 -7.92 -0.93
CA ALA A 275 -24.54 -9.23 -0.39
C ALA A 275 -23.65 -10.31 -1.03
N ARG A 276 -22.33 -10.13 -0.92
CA ARG A 276 -21.30 -11.04 -1.48
C ARG A 276 -20.04 -11.02 -0.63
N GLU A 277 -19.11 -11.94 -0.87
CA GLU A 277 -17.77 -11.89 -0.26
C GLU A 277 -17.06 -10.60 -0.68
N CYS A 278 -16.97 -9.66 0.26
CA CYS A 278 -16.51 -8.31 -0.04
C CYS A 278 -16.04 -7.61 1.23
N SER A 279 -14.75 -7.78 1.57
CA SER A 279 -14.10 -7.09 2.68
C SER A 279 -13.45 -5.76 2.27
N ASN A 280 -13.15 -5.57 0.98
CA ASN A 280 -12.51 -4.36 0.44
C ASN A 280 -13.23 -3.95 -0.85
N GLY A 281 -14.50 -3.57 -0.74
CA GLY A 281 -15.35 -3.26 -1.88
C GLY A 281 -14.97 -1.94 -2.54
N TYR A 282 -14.93 -1.91 -3.87
CA TYR A 282 -14.75 -0.69 -4.66
C TYR A 282 -15.93 -0.54 -5.62
N TYR A 283 -16.56 0.63 -5.58
CA TYR A 283 -17.81 0.92 -6.27
C TYR A 283 -17.63 2.18 -7.10
N GLU A 284 -17.45 2.00 -8.41
CA GLU A 284 -17.41 3.09 -9.38
C GLU A 284 -18.83 3.59 -9.68
N VAL A 285 -19.00 4.90 -9.72
CA VAL A 285 -20.26 5.59 -10.03
C VAL A 285 -20.10 6.20 -11.41
N GLU A 286 -20.55 5.49 -12.45
CA GLU A 286 -20.28 5.79 -13.87
C GLU A 286 -20.49 7.26 -14.24
N ASN A 287 -21.60 7.86 -13.82
CA ASN A 287 -21.93 9.27 -14.12
C ASN A 287 -21.59 10.23 -12.97
N GLY A 288 -21.06 9.72 -11.87
CA GLY A 288 -20.90 10.44 -10.61
C GLY A 288 -22.21 10.70 -9.88
N VAL A 289 -22.11 11.06 -8.60
CA VAL A 289 -23.23 11.55 -7.79
C VAL A 289 -22.78 12.78 -7.01
N THR A 290 -23.58 13.84 -7.05
CA THR A 290 -23.35 15.02 -6.22
C THR A 290 -23.96 14.79 -4.84
N ALA A 291 -23.10 14.73 -3.81
CA ALA A 291 -23.55 14.60 -2.43
C ALA A 291 -22.52 15.18 -1.45
N ARG A 292 -22.97 15.45 -0.22
CA ARG A 292 -22.13 15.92 0.88
C ARG A 292 -21.81 14.82 1.88
N PHE A 293 -22.73 13.89 2.09
CA PHE A 293 -22.59 12.82 3.05
C PHE A 293 -22.54 11.48 2.34
N VAL A 294 -21.68 10.60 2.84
CA VAL A 294 -21.58 9.20 2.43
C VAL A 294 -21.60 8.35 3.69
N ARG A 295 -22.37 7.27 3.70
CA ARG A 295 -22.36 6.30 4.81
C ARG A 295 -22.37 4.87 4.34
N VAL A 296 -21.84 4.00 5.19
CA VAL A 296 -21.99 2.55 5.12
C VAL A 296 -22.91 2.11 6.25
N VAL A 297 -23.92 1.29 5.93
CA VAL A 297 -24.85 0.72 6.91
C VAL A 297 -24.67 -0.79 6.92
N GLY A 298 -24.27 -1.34 8.07
CA GLY A 298 -23.97 -2.75 8.26
C GLY A 298 -25.22 -3.61 8.40
N GLY A 299 -25.21 -4.75 7.72
CA GLY A 299 -26.13 -5.86 7.93
C GLY A 299 -25.42 -7.03 8.62
N ALA A 300 -25.69 -8.25 8.18
CA ALA A 300 -24.94 -9.43 8.61
C ALA A 300 -23.52 -9.43 8.03
N LEU A 301 -22.52 -9.67 8.88
CA LEU A 301 -21.11 -9.76 8.49
C LEU A 301 -20.56 -11.15 8.83
N PRO A 302 -19.45 -11.57 8.19
CA PRO A 302 -18.79 -12.83 8.47
C PRO A 302 -18.62 -13.08 9.96
N TYR A 303 -18.86 -14.32 10.39
CA TYR A 303 -18.75 -14.76 11.80
C TYR A 303 -19.54 -13.90 12.81
N GLY A 304 -20.63 -13.25 12.38
CA GLY A 304 -21.46 -12.41 13.25
C GLY A 304 -20.74 -11.18 13.79
N GLN A 305 -19.69 -10.71 13.10
CA GLN A 305 -18.88 -9.58 13.55
C GLN A 305 -19.67 -8.27 13.53
N ALA A 306 -19.27 -7.35 14.41
CA ALA A 306 -19.74 -5.96 14.36
C ALA A 306 -19.25 -5.26 13.08
N LEU A 307 -19.94 -4.20 12.66
CA LEU A 307 -19.46 -3.37 11.56
C LEU A 307 -18.19 -2.64 11.99
N ARG A 308 -17.11 -2.84 11.23
CA ARG A 308 -15.82 -2.18 11.43
C ARG A 308 -15.25 -1.72 10.12
N VAL A 309 -14.76 -0.50 10.09
CA VAL A 309 -14.33 0.17 8.86
C VAL A 309 -12.94 0.75 9.08
N ALA A 310 -11.95 0.15 8.42
CA ALA A 310 -10.58 0.65 8.33
C ALA A 310 -10.44 1.81 7.34
N GLY A 311 -11.34 1.90 6.36
CA GLY A 311 -11.33 3.00 5.40
C GLY A 311 -12.65 3.15 4.68
N LEU A 312 -13.34 4.27 4.87
CA LEU A 312 -14.42 4.75 4.01
C LEU A 312 -13.83 5.82 3.08
N ARG A 313 -13.26 5.35 1.97
CA ARG A 313 -12.50 6.19 1.04
C ARG A 313 -13.42 6.64 -0.09
N VAL A 314 -13.68 7.94 -0.17
CA VAL A 314 -14.58 8.53 -1.17
C VAL A 314 -13.72 9.26 -2.18
N PHE A 315 -13.84 8.91 -3.46
CA PHE A 315 -13.04 9.49 -4.53
C PHE A 315 -13.89 10.28 -5.51
N GLY A 316 -13.34 11.36 -6.05
CA GLY A 316 -13.98 12.14 -7.09
C GLY A 316 -13.32 13.49 -7.31
N HIS A 317 -14.16 14.52 -7.48
CA HIS A 317 -13.72 15.89 -7.72
C HIS A 317 -14.31 16.85 -6.68
N GLY A 318 -13.43 17.59 -5.99
CA GLY A 318 -13.83 18.55 -4.97
C GLY A 318 -14.45 19.85 -5.51
N GLY A 319 -14.34 20.15 -6.81
CA GLY A 319 -14.91 21.34 -7.46
C GLY A 319 -14.15 22.66 -7.22
N GLY A 320 -12.93 22.60 -6.70
CA GLY A 320 -12.06 23.74 -6.41
C GLY A 320 -10.76 23.77 -7.24
N ALA A 321 -9.78 24.55 -6.77
CA ALA A 321 -8.46 24.63 -7.38
C ALA A 321 -7.48 23.60 -6.79
N LYS A 322 -6.51 23.20 -7.60
CA LYS A 322 -5.32 22.44 -7.16
C LYS A 322 -4.48 23.29 -6.18
N PRO A 323 -3.70 22.68 -5.27
CA PRO A 323 -2.86 23.45 -4.36
C PRO A 323 -1.71 24.13 -5.12
N ALA A 324 -1.05 25.08 -4.48
CA ALA A 324 0.17 25.68 -5.02
C ALA A 324 1.31 24.64 -5.10
N ALA A 325 2.29 24.88 -5.96
CA ALA A 325 3.49 24.05 -6.04
C ALA A 325 4.27 24.11 -4.72
N ALA A 326 4.85 22.97 -4.32
CA ALA A 326 5.64 22.89 -3.09
C ALA A 326 6.96 23.64 -3.24
N ASN A 327 7.27 24.50 -2.26
CA ASN A 327 8.63 25.02 -2.09
C ASN A 327 9.45 24.02 -1.26
N ALA A 328 10.06 23.06 -1.96
CA ALA A 328 10.73 21.92 -1.34
C ALA A 328 12.26 22.09 -1.28
N ARG A 329 12.86 21.48 -0.27
CA ARG A 329 14.30 21.37 -0.05
C ARG A 329 14.62 20.00 0.54
N ALA A 330 15.85 19.55 0.39
CA ALA A 330 16.29 18.28 0.95
C ALA A 330 17.72 18.36 1.46
N GLU A 331 18.04 17.50 2.42
CA GLU A 331 19.39 17.33 2.96
C GLU A 331 19.70 15.86 3.18
N ARG A 332 20.97 15.47 2.98
CA ARG A 332 21.42 14.13 3.34
C ARG A 332 21.54 14.01 4.85
N LEU A 333 20.96 12.94 5.39
CA LEU A 333 21.16 12.53 6.78
C LEU A 333 22.31 11.52 6.90
N GLY A 334 22.54 10.74 5.83
CA GLY A 334 23.64 9.79 5.71
C GLY A 334 23.78 9.30 4.26
N ASP A 335 24.53 8.21 4.07
CA ASP A 335 24.76 7.64 2.74
C ASP A 335 23.50 7.04 2.12
N LEU A 336 22.57 6.56 2.96
CA LEU A 336 21.36 5.82 2.56
C LEU A 336 20.06 6.61 2.81
N ASP A 337 20.16 7.78 3.46
CA ASP A 337 19.01 8.51 3.97
C ASP A 337 19.07 10.00 3.65
N ALA A 338 17.91 10.58 3.36
CA ALA A 338 17.74 12.01 3.18
C ALA A 338 16.43 12.49 3.78
N ARG A 339 16.43 13.71 4.34
CA ARG A 339 15.23 14.40 4.75
C ARG A 339 14.79 15.34 3.64
N VAL A 340 13.52 15.25 3.25
CA VAL A 340 12.87 16.18 2.34
C VAL A 340 11.85 16.97 3.13
N CYS A 341 11.83 18.29 3.00
CA CYS A 341 10.85 19.15 3.64
C CYS A 341 10.36 20.24 2.70
N TRP A 342 9.16 20.75 2.95
CA TRP A 342 8.54 21.81 2.18
C TRP A 342 7.84 22.81 3.10
N ASP A 343 7.60 24.01 2.58
CA ASP A 343 6.83 25.00 3.32
C ASP A 343 5.36 24.58 3.42
N ALA A 344 4.64 25.08 4.42
CA ALA A 344 3.21 24.80 4.55
C ALA A 344 2.44 25.27 3.30
N ILE A 345 1.63 24.38 2.73
CA ILE A 345 0.87 24.64 1.51
C ILE A 345 -0.62 24.73 1.91
N PRO A 346 -1.21 25.93 1.92
CA PRO A 346 -2.65 26.08 2.16
C PRO A 346 -3.46 25.20 1.20
N ASP A 347 -4.55 24.62 1.70
CA ASP A 347 -5.47 23.77 0.94
C ASP A 347 -4.86 22.50 0.33
N ALA A 348 -3.65 22.10 0.71
CA ALA A 348 -3.08 20.78 0.39
C ALA A 348 -3.48 19.75 1.45
N GLN A 349 -3.86 18.55 1.00
CA GLN A 349 -4.04 17.38 1.88
C GLN A 349 -2.69 16.72 2.19
N GLY A 350 -1.75 16.82 1.27
CA GLY A 350 -0.45 16.17 1.36
C GLY A 350 0.46 16.48 0.18
N CYS A 351 1.60 15.78 0.14
CA CYS A 351 2.55 15.80 -0.96
C CYS A 351 2.96 14.38 -1.35
N ASN A 352 3.18 14.14 -2.64
CA ASN A 352 3.83 12.95 -3.16
C ASN A 352 5.29 13.29 -3.50
N VAL A 353 6.23 12.71 -2.77
CA VAL A 353 7.67 12.92 -3.02
C VAL A 353 8.15 11.91 -4.04
N ARG A 354 8.42 12.35 -5.26
CA ARG A 354 9.04 11.54 -6.31
C ARG A 354 10.55 11.69 -6.28
N TYR A 355 11.28 10.60 -6.42
CA TYR A 355 12.73 10.63 -6.41
C TYR A 355 13.35 9.53 -7.27
N GLY A 356 14.62 9.69 -7.60
CA GLY A 356 15.36 8.70 -8.36
C GLY A 356 16.74 9.18 -8.78
N ILE A 357 17.29 8.52 -9.79
CA ILE A 357 18.75 8.54 -10.05
C ILE A 357 19.17 9.55 -11.13
N ALA A 358 18.19 10.11 -11.84
CA ALA A 358 18.32 11.15 -12.86
C ALA A 358 17.04 12.01 -12.91
N PRO A 359 17.08 13.23 -13.48
CA PRO A 359 15.90 14.11 -13.55
C PRO A 359 14.68 13.50 -14.26
N ASP A 360 14.92 12.58 -15.19
CA ASP A 360 13.94 11.86 -16.00
C ASP A 360 13.65 10.44 -15.48
N LYS A 361 14.26 10.02 -14.37
CA LYS A 361 14.16 8.67 -13.79
C LYS A 361 13.67 8.69 -12.34
N LEU A 362 12.61 9.47 -12.08
CA LEU A 362 11.97 9.60 -10.77
C LEU A 362 10.99 8.44 -10.53
N TYR A 363 11.51 7.22 -10.47
CA TYR A 363 10.73 5.99 -10.40
C TYR A 363 10.23 5.61 -9.00
N HIS A 364 10.69 6.32 -7.96
CA HIS A 364 10.25 6.08 -6.59
C HIS A 364 9.29 7.17 -6.14
N SER A 365 8.37 6.82 -5.24
CA SER A 365 7.38 7.75 -4.68
C SER A 365 7.14 7.50 -3.19
N HIS A 366 6.87 8.57 -2.44
CA HIS A 366 6.43 8.52 -1.06
C HIS A 366 5.25 9.46 -0.86
N LEU A 367 4.05 8.89 -0.68
CA LEU A 367 2.83 9.66 -0.44
C LEU A 367 2.74 10.05 1.05
N VAL A 368 2.60 11.35 1.32
CA VAL A 368 2.67 11.92 2.67
C VAL A 368 1.46 12.81 2.90
N TYR A 369 0.71 12.54 3.98
CA TYR A 369 -0.46 13.32 4.37
C TYR A 369 -0.21 14.11 5.66
N GLY A 370 -0.75 15.34 5.74
CA GLY A 370 -0.77 16.12 6.98
C GLY A 370 0.60 16.46 7.59
N GLN A 371 1.69 16.28 6.85
CA GLN A 371 3.07 16.56 7.26
C GLN A 371 3.76 17.43 6.22
N ASN A 372 4.82 18.12 6.64
CA ASN A 372 5.64 18.98 5.79
C ASN A 372 7.07 18.47 5.60
N GLU A 373 7.35 17.23 6.04
CA GLU A 373 8.63 16.57 5.84
C GLU A 373 8.46 15.05 5.76
N VAL A 374 9.47 14.40 5.17
CA VAL A 374 9.59 12.94 5.13
C VAL A 374 11.05 12.53 5.05
N THR A 375 11.39 11.41 5.68
CA THR A 375 12.71 10.78 5.55
C THR A 375 12.65 9.68 4.49
N LEU A 376 13.46 9.83 3.45
CA LEU A 376 13.72 8.79 2.46
C LEU A 376 14.76 7.84 3.03
N CYS A 377 14.46 6.54 3.08
CA CYS A 377 15.31 5.49 3.65
C CYS A 377 15.67 4.37 2.65
N THR A 378 15.50 4.65 1.36
CA THR A 378 15.72 3.70 0.27
C THR A 378 16.79 4.18 -0.71
N LEU A 379 17.66 5.09 -0.29
CA LEU A 379 18.71 5.62 -1.14
C LEU A 379 19.91 4.66 -1.22
N THR A 380 20.69 4.81 -2.28
CA THR A 380 21.92 4.04 -2.48
C THR A 380 23.13 4.92 -2.24
N ALA A 381 24.07 4.42 -1.42
CA ALA A 381 25.33 5.10 -1.13
C ALA A 381 26.09 5.46 -2.42
N GLY A 382 26.61 6.70 -2.47
CA GLY A 382 27.40 7.21 -3.60
C GLY A 382 26.61 7.52 -4.87
N GLN A 383 25.27 7.39 -4.87
CA GLN A 383 24.44 7.69 -6.03
C GLN A 383 23.87 9.11 -5.96
N ALA A 384 23.82 9.78 -7.12
CA ALA A 384 23.09 11.04 -7.27
C ALA A 384 21.59 10.79 -7.07
N VAL A 385 20.91 11.71 -6.38
CA VAL A 385 19.48 11.64 -6.12
C VAL A 385 18.84 12.93 -6.63
N TYR A 386 17.77 12.78 -7.38
CA TYR A 386 16.91 13.87 -7.86
C TYR A 386 15.55 13.70 -7.24
N ILE A 387 14.91 14.81 -6.90
CA ILE A 387 13.67 14.86 -6.11
C ILE A 387 12.71 15.86 -6.75
N ALA A 388 11.43 15.54 -6.72
CA ALA A 388 10.32 16.47 -6.95
C ALA A 388 9.25 16.23 -5.89
N VAL A 389 8.60 17.31 -5.42
CA VAL A 389 7.55 17.24 -4.41
C VAL A 389 6.25 17.76 -5.02
N ASP A 390 5.33 16.85 -5.33
CA ASP A 390 4.05 17.21 -5.94
C ASP A 390 3.01 17.43 -4.83
N ALA A 391 2.42 18.62 -4.75
CA ALA A 391 1.37 18.92 -3.80
C ALA A 391 0.01 18.43 -4.33
N PHE A 392 -0.86 17.93 -3.47
CA PHE A 392 -2.19 17.46 -3.90
C PHE A 392 -3.30 17.80 -2.91
N ASN A 393 -4.53 17.88 -3.46
CA ASN A 393 -5.77 17.97 -2.71
C ASN A 393 -6.92 17.29 -3.50
N GLU A 394 -8.16 17.50 -3.06
CA GLU A 394 -9.40 16.96 -3.63
C GLU A 394 -9.65 17.37 -5.10
N ASN A 395 -8.86 18.30 -5.62
CA ASN A 395 -9.01 18.89 -6.96
C ASN A 395 -7.84 18.53 -7.90
N GLY A 396 -6.85 17.79 -7.40
CA GLY A 396 -5.79 17.21 -8.21
C GLY A 396 -4.40 17.48 -7.67
N VAL A 397 -3.42 17.19 -8.54
CA VAL A 397 -1.99 17.26 -8.25
C VAL A 397 -1.36 18.45 -8.99
N THR A 398 -0.52 19.19 -8.28
CA THR A 398 0.36 20.23 -8.81
C THR A 398 1.81 19.73 -8.75
N PRO A 399 2.43 19.44 -9.92
CA PRO A 399 3.80 18.93 -9.97
C PRO A 399 4.81 19.90 -9.38
N GLY A 400 5.79 19.37 -8.66
CA GLY A 400 6.94 20.13 -8.18
C GLY A 400 8.07 20.21 -9.22
N GLU A 401 8.96 21.19 -9.05
CA GLU A 401 10.19 21.26 -9.83
C GLU A 401 11.17 20.15 -9.41
N VAL A 402 11.92 19.62 -10.38
CA VAL A 402 12.95 18.61 -10.13
C VAL A 402 14.24 19.31 -9.70
N PHE A 403 14.75 18.95 -8.53
CA PHE A 403 16.04 19.43 -8.03
C PHE A 403 16.94 18.26 -7.61
N LYS A 404 18.24 18.53 -7.55
CA LYS A 404 19.25 17.56 -7.12
C LYS A 404 19.49 17.68 -5.61
N LEU A 405 19.55 16.55 -4.92
CA LEU A 405 19.94 16.44 -3.51
C LEU A 405 21.44 16.70 -3.31
#